data_AF-A0A2E0XA85-F1
#
_entry.id   AF-A0A2E0XA85-F1
#
_cell.length_a   1.000
_cell.length_b   1.000
_cell.length_c   1.000
_cell.angle_alpha   90.00
_cell.angle_beta   90.00
_cell.angle_gamma   90.00
#
_symmetry.space_group_name_H-M   'P 1'
#
loop_
_entity.id
_entity.type
_entity.pdbx_description
1 polymer ?
#
loop_
_entity_poly.entity_id
_entity_poly.type
_entity_poly.pdbx_seq_one_letter_code
_entity_poly.pdbx_strand_id
1 'polypeptide(L)'
;MAKQSGNRQSGEEQAAREKPAKQPKSPREKRPRDPSMPWGPWLRALVSAAILWHLTAVFVPPWFLWIAPDHKATPNTPPGELVRDAQGNDVPPERWESVGVARQWPPLVSWLNDIVFHYANLLYINNGYEFFSPNPSVAHVVDYEVMDDAGQTIAEGRLPDLRDQWPRLFYHRHMMLVEQTQTPDVPPPLRDVADTAGEWLLTKYGGESVRMTLRIHHLLTPKQVRDGMATDDPSTYEEFGSFVHRKGDVPEPNAAAETIPPPNTAIPGVSP
;
A
#
# COMPACT_ATOMS: atom_id res chain seq x y z
N MET A 1 94.41 -16.33 0.29
CA MET A 1 95.35 -15.22 0.01
C MET A 1 94.61 -14.24 -0.89
N ALA A 2 94.50 -12.93 -0.67
CA ALA A 2 95.01 -12.01 0.34
C ALA A 2 94.03 -10.81 0.46
N LYS A 3 94.02 -10.17 1.64
CA LYS A 3 93.33 -8.93 1.98
C LYS A 3 94.00 -7.71 1.35
N GLN A 4 93.22 -6.69 0.98
CA GLN A 4 93.50 -5.24 1.01
C GLN A 4 92.12 -4.55 1.00
N SER A 5 91.58 -3.92 2.05
CA SER A 5 92.03 -2.78 2.87
C SER A 5 92.35 -1.52 2.06
N GLY A 6 91.40 -0.58 2.02
CA GLY A 6 91.57 0.76 1.45
C GLY A 6 90.41 1.68 1.81
N ASN A 7 90.61 2.49 2.85
CA ASN A 7 89.71 3.43 3.53
C ASN A 7 89.72 4.82 2.84
N ARG A 8 88.57 5.53 2.72
CA ARG A 8 88.43 7.00 2.98
C ARG A 8 87.04 7.59 2.63
N GLN A 9 86.37 8.03 3.70
CA GLN A 9 85.54 9.25 3.92
C GLN A 9 85.04 10.10 2.73
N SER A 10 83.75 10.46 2.75
CA SER A 10 83.30 11.87 2.89
C SER A 10 81.76 12.04 2.92
N GLY A 11 81.29 12.93 3.83
CA GLY A 11 80.06 13.74 3.74
C GLY A 11 78.73 13.07 4.09
N GLU A 12 78.13 13.30 5.27
CA GLU A 12 77.28 14.46 5.59
C GLU A 12 76.23 14.77 4.51
N GLU A 13 75.00 14.26 4.68
CA GLU A 13 73.77 15.07 4.59
C GLU A 13 72.56 14.26 5.08
N GLN A 14 72.40 14.15 6.41
CA GLN A 14 71.09 13.85 6.99
C GLN A 14 70.24 15.13 6.90
N ALA A 15 69.66 15.36 5.73
CA ALA A 15 68.62 16.36 5.56
C ALA A 15 67.36 15.90 6.31
N ALA A 16 67.19 16.45 7.51
CA ALA A 16 65.95 16.42 8.25
C ALA A 16 64.81 16.93 7.35
N ARG A 17 63.93 16.03 6.90
CA ARG A 17 62.65 16.42 6.31
C ARG A 17 61.79 17.03 7.42
N GLU A 18 61.87 18.34 7.56
CA GLU A 18 60.88 19.13 8.28
C GLU A 18 59.49 18.80 7.71
N LYS A 19 58.62 18.26 8.56
CA LYS A 19 57.21 18.11 8.24
C LYS A 19 56.63 19.53 8.08
N PRO A 20 55.96 19.85 6.96
CA PRO A 20 55.41 21.19 6.77
C PRO A 20 54.39 21.48 7.86
N ALA A 21 54.60 22.60 8.57
CA ALA A 21 53.71 23.10 9.60
C ALA A 21 52.30 23.26 9.02
N LYS A 22 51.32 22.58 9.63
CA LYS A 22 49.89 22.74 9.32
C LYS A 22 49.53 24.21 9.49
N GLN A 23 49.29 24.91 8.38
CA GLN A 23 48.75 26.27 8.41
C GLN A 23 47.43 26.28 9.22
N PRO A 24 47.22 27.28 10.09
CA PRO A 24 45.99 27.41 10.85
C PRO A 24 44.82 27.61 9.88
N LYS A 25 43.84 26.70 9.93
CA LYS A 25 42.61 26.81 9.13
C LYS A 25 41.96 28.15 9.47
N SER A 26 41.77 28.99 8.46
CA SER A 26 41.11 30.30 8.62
C SER A 26 39.73 30.13 9.27
N PRO A 27 39.30 31.07 10.13
CA PRO A 27 37.97 31.04 10.73
C PRO A 27 36.93 30.98 9.61
N ARG A 28 36.15 29.90 9.58
CA ARG A 28 35.11 29.70 8.57
C ARG A 28 34.10 30.84 8.69
N GLU A 29 34.15 31.79 7.75
CA GLU A 29 33.22 32.91 7.67
C GLU A 29 31.78 32.38 7.69
N LYS A 30 31.01 32.80 8.70
CA LYS A 30 29.60 32.41 8.82
C LYS A 30 28.86 33.10 7.68
N ARG A 31 28.38 32.32 6.70
CA ARG A 31 27.55 32.85 5.62
C ARG A 31 26.42 33.71 6.21
N PRO A 32 26.19 34.93 5.68
CA PRO A 32 25.14 35.80 6.17
C PRO A 32 23.78 35.09 6.05
N ARG A 33 23.00 35.11 7.13
CA ARG A 33 21.62 34.60 7.11
C ARG A 33 20.80 35.51 6.24
N ASP A 34 20.24 34.95 5.17
CA ASP A 34 19.27 35.62 4.33
C ASP A 34 18.03 36.00 5.17
N PRO A 35 17.71 37.30 5.31
CA PRO A 35 16.59 37.76 6.12
C PRO A 35 15.22 37.47 5.49
N SER A 36 15.17 37.10 4.20
CA SER A 36 13.90 36.86 3.49
C SER A 36 13.21 35.55 3.88
N MET A 37 13.90 34.62 4.56
CA MET A 37 13.34 33.33 4.90
C MET A 37 13.69 32.94 6.35
N PRO A 38 12.72 33.06 7.29
CA PRO A 38 12.97 33.01 8.74
C PRO A 38 13.41 31.64 9.27
N TRP A 39 13.38 30.59 8.43
CA TRP A 39 13.65 29.23 8.84
C TRP A 39 15.14 28.89 8.72
N GLY A 40 15.70 28.29 9.77
CA GLY A 40 17.07 27.77 9.76
C GLY A 40 17.24 26.61 8.76
N PRO A 41 18.49 26.32 8.33
CA PRO A 41 18.76 25.31 7.29
C PRO A 41 18.26 23.90 7.67
N TRP A 42 18.30 23.55 8.96
CA TRP A 42 17.77 22.28 9.46
C TRP A 42 16.25 22.18 9.29
N LEU A 43 15.51 23.24 9.63
CA LEU A 43 14.05 23.24 9.49
C LEU A 43 13.64 23.16 8.02
N ARG A 44 14.38 23.83 7.12
CA ARG A 44 14.17 23.70 5.67
C ARG A 44 14.36 22.26 5.21
N ALA A 45 15.44 21.61 5.64
CA ALA A 45 15.68 20.21 5.30
C ALA A 45 14.56 19.28 5.80
N LEU A 46 14.07 19.51 7.03
CA LEU A 46 12.95 18.75 7.59
C LEU A 46 11.67 18.95 6.77
N VAL A 47 11.30 20.19 6.47
CA VAL A 47 10.10 20.48 5.66
C VAL A 47 10.23 19.91 4.26
N SER A 48 11.40 20.04 3.62
CA SER A 48 11.64 19.43 2.32
C SER A 48 11.52 17.90 2.35
N ALA A 49 12.02 17.24 3.41
CA ALA A 49 11.86 15.81 3.58
C ALA A 49 10.39 15.41 3.77
N ALA A 50 9.62 16.19 4.55
CA ALA A 50 8.20 15.95 4.74
C ALA A 50 7.38 16.13 3.45
N ILE A 51 7.70 17.16 2.65
CA ILE A 51 7.07 17.37 1.33
C ILE A 51 7.40 16.22 0.40
N LEU A 52 8.68 15.81 0.32
CA LEU A 52 9.10 14.70 -0.52
C LEU A 52 8.36 13.41 -0.12
N TRP A 53 8.29 13.12 1.17
CA TRP A 53 7.55 11.98 1.71
C TRP A 53 6.06 12.03 1.33
N HIS A 54 5.40 13.17 1.50
CA HIS A 54 4.00 13.33 1.15
C HIS A 54 3.76 13.14 -0.35
N LEU A 55 4.60 13.72 -1.22
CA LEU A 55 4.51 13.52 -2.66
C LEU A 55 4.72 12.06 -3.05
N THR A 56 5.69 11.37 -2.44
CA THR A 56 5.85 9.92 -2.63
C THR A 56 4.57 9.18 -2.25
N ALA A 57 3.97 9.49 -1.11
CA ALA A 57 2.73 8.87 -0.66
C ALA A 57 1.51 9.20 -1.54
N VAL A 58 1.49 10.33 -2.25
CA VAL A 58 0.42 10.68 -3.20
C VAL A 58 0.59 9.97 -4.55
N PHE A 59 1.83 9.79 -5.01
CA PHE A 59 2.10 9.25 -6.35
C PHE A 59 2.37 7.74 -6.40
N VAL A 60 2.74 7.11 -5.28
CA VAL A 60 2.94 5.65 -5.21
C VAL A 60 1.61 4.87 -5.24
N PRO A 61 0.53 5.24 -4.53
CA PRO A 61 -0.73 4.50 -4.56
C PRO A 61 -1.42 4.45 -5.93
N PRO A 62 -1.43 5.50 -6.76
CA PRO A 62 -1.93 5.40 -8.13
C PRO A 62 -1.23 4.37 -8.99
N TRP A 63 0.05 4.07 -8.70
CA TRP A 63 0.71 2.95 -9.37
C TRP A 63 0.06 1.63 -8.97
N PHE A 64 -0.47 1.52 -7.75
CA PHE A 64 -1.12 0.34 -7.21
C PHE A 64 -2.51 0.04 -7.82
N LEU A 65 -3.30 1.08 -8.11
CA LEU A 65 -4.67 0.95 -8.63
C LEU A 65 -4.77 0.34 -10.03
N TRP A 66 -3.67 0.34 -10.80
CA TRP A 66 -3.68 -0.17 -12.17
C TRP A 66 -3.58 -1.71 -12.28
N ILE A 67 -3.59 -2.44 -11.16
CA ILE A 67 -3.54 -3.91 -11.15
C ILE A 67 -4.52 -4.47 -10.09
N ALA A 68 -5.72 -3.89 -10.00
CA ALA A 68 -6.84 -4.58 -9.39
C ALA A 68 -7.29 -5.71 -10.35
N PRO A 69 -7.38 -6.98 -9.90
CA PRO A 69 -7.61 -8.14 -10.76
C PRO A 69 -9.01 -8.20 -11.38
N ASP A 70 -9.92 -7.34 -10.94
CA ASP A 70 -11.34 -7.36 -11.25
C ASP A 70 -11.74 -6.58 -12.50
N HIS A 71 -10.83 -5.87 -13.17
CA HIS A 71 -11.13 -5.15 -14.41
C HIS A 71 -10.15 -5.44 -15.53
N LYS A 72 -10.24 -6.62 -16.15
CA LYS A 72 -9.77 -6.88 -17.53
C LYS A 72 -8.33 -6.41 -17.81
N ALA A 73 -7.46 -6.43 -16.81
CA ALA A 73 -6.08 -6.06 -16.97
C ALA A 73 -5.36 -7.28 -17.56
N THR A 74 -5.20 -7.30 -18.88
CA THR A 74 -4.19 -8.16 -19.49
C THR A 74 -2.87 -7.88 -18.77
N PRO A 75 -2.21 -8.90 -18.20
CA PRO A 75 -0.93 -8.70 -17.54
C PRO A 75 -0.01 -7.96 -18.50
N ASN A 76 0.74 -6.99 -17.99
CA ASN A 76 1.61 -6.15 -18.80
C ASN A 76 2.88 -6.93 -19.18
N THR A 77 2.72 -8.09 -19.83
CA THR A 77 3.83 -8.89 -20.35
C THR A 77 4.37 -8.22 -21.62
N PRO A 78 5.71 -8.14 -21.76
CA PRO A 78 6.33 -7.76 -23.01
C PRO A 78 5.74 -8.55 -24.20
N PRO A 79 5.64 -7.95 -25.40
CA PRO A 79 5.11 -8.66 -26.56
C PRO A 79 5.84 -10.00 -26.78
N GLY A 80 5.11 -11.10 -26.65
CA GLY A 80 5.62 -12.47 -26.84
C GLY A 80 5.95 -13.25 -25.56
N GLU A 81 5.78 -12.67 -24.37
CA GLU A 81 5.99 -13.38 -23.10
C GLU A 81 4.65 -13.90 -22.51
N LEU A 82 4.64 -15.15 -22.06
CA LEU A 82 3.46 -15.76 -21.46
C LEU A 82 3.31 -15.29 -20.00
N VAL A 83 2.07 -15.06 -19.59
CA VAL A 83 1.70 -14.76 -18.20
C VAL A 83 2.10 -15.95 -17.34
N ARG A 84 2.64 -15.74 -16.14
CA ARG A 84 2.99 -16.83 -15.20
C ARG A 84 2.19 -16.77 -13.90
N ASP A 85 1.83 -17.93 -13.36
CA ASP A 85 1.17 -18.06 -12.06
C ASP A 85 2.15 -17.83 -10.89
N ALA A 86 1.64 -17.86 -9.65
CA ALA A 86 2.46 -17.70 -8.44
C ALA A 86 3.52 -18.80 -8.26
N GLN A 87 3.38 -19.92 -8.97
CA GLN A 87 4.29 -21.06 -8.97
C GLN A 87 5.27 -21.01 -10.16
N GLY A 88 5.19 -19.97 -11.00
CA GLY A 88 6.08 -19.75 -12.14
C GLY A 88 5.70 -20.53 -13.40
N ASN A 89 4.52 -21.14 -13.46
CA ASN A 89 4.04 -21.85 -14.65
C ASN A 89 3.38 -20.88 -15.63
N ASP A 90 3.55 -21.12 -16.92
CA ASP A 90 2.88 -20.34 -17.95
C ASP A 90 1.35 -20.56 -17.91
N VAL A 91 0.60 -19.47 -17.89
CA VAL A 91 -0.85 -19.43 -17.85
C VAL A 91 -1.35 -19.21 -19.28
N PRO A 92 -2.13 -20.15 -19.85
CA PRO A 92 -2.68 -19.99 -21.17
C PRO A 92 -3.72 -18.85 -21.21
N PRO A 93 -3.89 -18.15 -22.37
CA PRO A 93 -4.77 -16.98 -22.49
C PRO A 93 -6.19 -17.16 -21.98
N GLU A 94 -6.73 -18.36 -22.11
CA GLU A 94 -8.09 -18.71 -21.68
C GLU A 94 -8.25 -18.77 -20.16
N ARG A 95 -7.14 -18.75 -19.41
CA ARG A 95 -7.11 -18.80 -17.93
C ARG A 95 -6.66 -17.50 -17.29
N TRP A 96 -6.34 -16.46 -18.06
CA TRP A 96 -5.89 -15.17 -17.51
C TRP A 96 -6.91 -14.51 -16.58
N GLU A 97 -8.20 -14.80 -16.75
CA GLU A 97 -9.29 -14.29 -15.91
C GLU A 97 -9.47 -15.05 -14.58
N SER A 98 -8.92 -16.26 -14.46
CA SER A 98 -9.19 -17.19 -13.33
C SER A 98 -7.98 -17.48 -12.45
N VAL A 99 -6.78 -17.16 -12.93
CA VAL A 99 -5.56 -17.29 -12.14
C VAL A 99 -5.27 -15.93 -11.54
N GLY A 100 -5.36 -15.83 -10.21
CA GLY A 100 -4.87 -14.65 -9.49
C GLY A 100 -3.46 -14.36 -9.96
N VAL A 101 -3.32 -13.34 -10.81
CA VAL A 101 -2.06 -13.05 -11.47
C VAL A 101 -1.05 -12.76 -10.37
N ALA A 102 0.10 -13.44 -10.39
CA ALA A 102 1.14 -13.16 -9.42
C ALA A 102 1.41 -11.66 -9.40
N ARG A 103 1.54 -11.10 -8.20
CA ARG A 103 1.74 -9.67 -7.95
C ARG A 103 3.09 -9.23 -8.59
N GLN A 104 3.14 -8.97 -9.90
CA GLN A 104 4.35 -8.70 -10.70
C GLN A 104 4.88 -7.26 -10.55
N TRP A 105 4.91 -6.74 -9.34
CA TRP A 105 5.40 -5.37 -9.12
C TRP A 105 6.92 -5.36 -9.07
N PRO A 106 7.56 -4.31 -9.60
CA PRO A 106 8.96 -4.06 -9.31
C PRO A 106 9.16 -4.03 -7.78
N PRO A 107 10.15 -4.75 -7.21
CA PRO A 107 10.35 -4.82 -5.76
C PRO A 107 10.44 -3.45 -5.08
N LEU A 108 10.98 -2.46 -5.79
CA LEU A 108 11.05 -1.07 -5.33
C LEU A 108 9.67 -0.45 -5.08
N VAL A 109 8.69 -0.72 -5.94
CA VAL A 109 7.33 -0.18 -5.82
C VAL A 109 6.61 -0.80 -4.63
N SER A 110 6.72 -2.12 -4.46
CA SER A 110 6.17 -2.81 -3.28
C SER A 110 6.77 -2.29 -1.99
N TRP A 111 8.11 -2.17 -1.93
CA TRP A 111 8.81 -1.66 -0.75
C TRP A 111 8.42 -0.20 -0.42
N LEU A 112 8.34 0.66 -1.44
CA LEU A 112 7.88 2.05 -1.25
C LEU A 112 6.45 2.08 -0.74
N ASN A 113 5.56 1.26 -1.31
CA ASN A 113 4.17 1.16 -0.89
C ASN A 113 4.06 0.75 0.57
N ASP A 114 4.73 -0.33 0.99
CA ASP A 114 4.66 -0.82 2.36
C ASP A 114 5.11 0.24 3.38
N ILE A 115 6.12 1.03 3.02
CA ILE A 115 6.62 2.13 3.85
C ILE A 115 5.60 3.28 3.95
N VAL A 116 4.98 3.67 2.84
CA VAL A 116 4.03 4.79 2.84
C VAL A 116 2.60 4.37 3.21
N PHE A 117 2.29 3.07 3.22
CA PHE A 117 0.93 2.54 3.35
C PHE A 117 0.22 3.04 4.61
N HIS A 118 0.88 2.97 5.77
CA HIS A 118 0.29 3.45 7.01
C HIS A 118 0.03 4.96 7.01
N TYR A 119 0.94 5.74 6.42
CA TYR A 119 0.76 7.19 6.26
C TYR A 119 -0.37 7.51 5.27
N ALA A 120 -0.44 6.76 4.17
CA ALA A 120 -1.47 6.91 3.14
C ALA A 120 -2.86 6.55 3.69
N ASN A 121 -2.98 5.47 4.47
CA ASN A 121 -4.22 5.08 5.16
C ASN A 121 -4.63 6.11 6.21
N LEU A 122 -3.68 6.63 6.98
CA LEU A 122 -3.95 7.65 7.99
C LEU A 122 -4.54 8.92 7.38
N LEU A 123 -4.00 9.36 6.25
CA LEU A 123 -4.45 10.55 5.54
C LEU A 123 -5.53 10.29 4.48
N TYR A 124 -5.90 9.02 4.30
CA TYR A 124 -6.87 8.60 3.31
C TYR A 124 -6.52 9.05 1.88
N ILE A 125 -5.27 8.79 1.46
CA ILE A 125 -4.79 9.08 0.10
C ILE A 125 -4.46 7.80 -0.68
N ASN A 126 -4.82 6.63 -0.12
CA ASN A 126 -4.53 5.32 -0.66
C ASN A 126 -5.53 4.83 -1.72
N ASN A 127 -6.73 5.40 -1.80
CA ASN A 127 -7.72 5.09 -2.85
C ASN A 127 -7.38 5.70 -4.22
N GLY A 128 -6.25 6.41 -4.31
CA GLY A 128 -5.72 7.07 -5.50
C GLY A 128 -6.76 7.72 -6.42
N TYR A 129 -6.69 7.42 -7.72
CA TYR A 129 -7.53 8.00 -8.76
C TYR A 129 -8.86 7.28 -8.96
N GLU A 130 -9.21 6.24 -8.19
CA GLU A 130 -10.45 5.49 -8.37
C GLU A 130 -11.68 6.39 -8.20
N PHE A 131 -11.62 7.30 -7.22
CA PHE A 131 -12.58 8.38 -7.02
C PHE A 131 -12.80 9.29 -8.25
N PHE A 132 -11.78 9.44 -9.09
CA PHE A 132 -11.81 10.24 -10.32
C PHE A 132 -11.79 9.39 -11.60
N SER A 133 -11.84 8.07 -11.46
CA SER A 133 -11.82 7.18 -12.61
C SER A 133 -13.15 7.29 -13.35
N PRO A 134 -13.17 7.09 -14.68
CA PRO A 134 -14.41 7.11 -15.45
C PRO A 134 -15.45 6.07 -15.00
N ASN A 135 -15.02 5.07 -14.21
CA ASN A 135 -15.83 3.98 -13.71
C ASN A 135 -15.43 3.68 -12.25
N PRO A 136 -15.85 4.50 -11.27
CA PRO A 136 -15.52 4.26 -9.87
C PRO A 136 -16.06 2.88 -9.45
N SER A 137 -15.28 2.14 -8.67
CA SER A 137 -15.70 0.84 -8.13
C SER A 137 -16.93 0.95 -7.23
N VAL A 138 -17.63 -0.17 -7.15
CA VAL A 138 -19.09 -0.17 -7.24
C VAL A 138 -19.82 -0.32 -5.90
N ALA A 139 -19.21 -0.76 -4.79
CA ALA A 139 -19.93 -0.79 -3.51
C ALA A 139 -19.88 0.57 -2.81
N HIS A 140 -21.05 1.19 -2.61
CA HIS A 140 -21.19 2.47 -1.91
C HIS A 140 -21.86 2.32 -0.54
N VAL A 141 -22.47 1.15 -0.30
CA VAL A 141 -23.26 0.87 0.89
C VAL A 141 -23.08 -0.59 1.29
N VAL A 142 -22.96 -0.85 2.60
CA VAL A 142 -23.00 -2.19 3.18
C VAL A 142 -24.16 -2.27 4.15
N ASP A 143 -25.10 -3.16 3.88
CA ASP A 143 -26.10 -3.55 4.86
C ASP A 143 -25.52 -4.67 5.73
N TYR A 144 -25.79 -4.64 7.03
CA TYR A 144 -25.29 -5.65 7.96
C TYR A 144 -26.41 -6.23 8.83
N GLU A 145 -26.25 -7.51 9.14
CA GLU A 145 -27.09 -8.27 10.08
C GLU A 145 -26.18 -9.00 11.06
N VAL A 146 -26.20 -8.60 12.33
CA VAL A 146 -25.45 -9.25 13.41
C VAL A 146 -26.34 -10.29 14.08
N MET A 147 -25.83 -11.50 14.24
CA MET A 147 -26.51 -12.66 14.78
C MET A 147 -25.81 -13.16 16.05
N ASP A 148 -26.59 -13.68 16.99
CA ASP A 148 -26.10 -14.38 18.19
C ASP A 148 -25.70 -15.84 17.90
N ASP A 149 -25.40 -16.61 18.94
CA ASP A 149 -25.03 -18.03 18.88
C ASP A 149 -26.18 -18.94 18.38
N ALA A 150 -27.43 -18.53 18.61
CA ALA A 150 -28.63 -19.19 18.13
C ALA A 150 -28.97 -18.82 16.67
N GLY A 151 -28.23 -17.88 16.07
CA GLY A 151 -28.49 -17.37 14.72
C GLY A 151 -29.63 -16.36 14.64
N GLN A 152 -30.09 -15.82 15.78
CA GLN A 152 -31.09 -14.77 15.83
C GLN A 152 -30.43 -13.40 15.59
N THR A 153 -31.03 -12.59 14.71
CA THR A 153 -30.57 -11.22 14.45
C THR A 153 -30.76 -10.35 15.69
N ILE A 154 -29.65 -9.85 16.24
CA ILE A 154 -29.62 -8.97 17.42
C ILE A 154 -29.41 -7.50 17.05
N ALA A 155 -28.85 -7.23 15.87
CA ALA A 155 -28.72 -5.88 15.34
C ALA A 155 -28.69 -5.90 13.81
N GLU A 156 -29.25 -4.87 13.20
CA GLU A 156 -29.20 -4.65 11.76
C GLU A 156 -28.91 -3.17 11.48
N GLY A 157 -28.46 -2.87 10.26
CA GLY A 157 -28.28 -1.50 9.84
C GLY A 157 -27.51 -1.36 8.55
N ARG A 158 -27.05 -0.13 8.30
CA ARG A 158 -26.41 0.26 7.06
C ARG A 158 -25.18 1.11 7.32
N LEU A 159 -24.13 0.90 6.53
CA LEU A 159 -22.94 1.73 6.50
C LEU A 159 -22.74 2.27 5.07
N PRO A 160 -22.48 3.57 4.89
CA PRO A 160 -22.71 4.65 5.85
C PRO A 160 -24.22 4.98 6.00
N ASP A 161 -24.66 5.48 7.16
CA ASP A 161 -26.02 6.03 7.36
C ASP A 161 -25.94 7.44 7.95
N LEU A 162 -26.57 8.41 7.27
CA LEU A 162 -26.62 9.82 7.67
C LEU A 162 -27.32 10.06 9.01
N ARG A 163 -28.26 9.18 9.39
CA ARG A 163 -29.01 9.29 10.64
C ARG A 163 -28.14 8.92 11.84
N ASP A 164 -27.29 7.92 11.68
CA ASP A 164 -26.46 7.39 12.76
C ASP A 164 -25.06 8.02 12.83
N GLN A 165 -24.57 8.60 11.72
CA GLN A 165 -23.17 9.02 11.58
C GLN A 165 -23.03 10.53 11.37
N TRP A 166 -23.78 11.31 12.13
CA TRP A 166 -23.64 12.77 12.20
C TRP A 166 -22.64 13.18 13.29
N PRO A 167 -21.79 14.22 13.10
CA PRO A 167 -21.68 15.13 11.96
C PRO A 167 -21.01 14.52 10.72
N ARG A 168 -21.11 15.23 9.58
CA ARG A 168 -20.67 14.78 8.24
C ARG A 168 -19.28 14.14 8.17
N LEU A 169 -18.35 14.53 9.03
CA LEU A 169 -17.02 13.91 9.10
C LEU A 169 -17.06 12.42 9.50
N PHE A 170 -17.97 12.03 10.41
CA PHE A 170 -18.16 10.63 10.79
C PHE A 170 -18.79 9.83 9.66
N TYR A 171 -19.81 10.38 8.99
CA TYR A 171 -20.38 9.77 7.79
C TYR A 171 -19.31 9.50 6.73
N HIS A 172 -18.49 10.51 6.43
CA HIS A 172 -17.39 10.37 5.49
C HIS A 172 -16.45 9.25 5.89
N ARG A 173 -16.04 9.15 7.17
CA ARG A 173 -15.20 8.05 7.63
C ARG A 173 -15.81 6.66 7.33
N HIS A 174 -17.11 6.47 7.51
CA HIS A 174 -17.75 5.17 7.24
C HIS A 174 -17.94 4.91 5.75
N MET A 175 -18.23 5.95 4.95
CA MET A 175 -18.25 5.85 3.50
C MET A 175 -16.89 5.37 2.97
N MET A 176 -15.84 5.97 3.50
CA MET A 176 -14.45 5.66 3.19
C MET A 176 -14.04 4.26 3.66
N LEU A 177 -14.59 3.76 4.77
CA LEU A 177 -14.38 2.36 5.18
C LEU A 177 -15.09 1.39 4.25
N VAL A 178 -16.34 1.68 3.87
CA VAL A 178 -17.13 0.83 2.96
C VAL A 178 -16.47 0.71 1.59
N GLU A 179 -15.96 1.81 1.05
CA GLU A 179 -15.18 1.78 -0.20
C GLU A 179 -13.97 0.84 -0.11
N GLN A 180 -13.34 0.71 1.06
CA GLN A 180 -12.20 -0.18 1.25
C GLN A 180 -12.59 -1.65 1.48
N THR A 181 -13.89 -1.97 1.65
CA THR A 181 -14.38 -3.36 1.83
C THR A 181 -14.67 -4.10 0.51
N GLN A 182 -14.29 -3.52 -0.63
CA GLN A 182 -14.67 -3.92 -1.99
C GLN A 182 -14.03 -5.21 -2.53
N THR A 183 -13.42 -6.06 -1.70
CA THR A 183 -12.73 -7.27 -2.16
C THR A 183 -13.48 -8.57 -1.79
N PRO A 184 -14.71 -8.82 -2.29
CA PRO A 184 -15.44 -10.05 -1.97
C PRO A 184 -14.75 -11.32 -2.50
N ASP A 185 -14.06 -11.23 -3.63
CA ASP A 185 -13.43 -12.36 -4.34
C ASP A 185 -11.93 -12.51 -4.08
N VAL A 186 -11.34 -11.69 -3.21
CA VAL A 186 -9.91 -11.82 -2.92
C VAL A 186 -9.72 -12.84 -1.81
N PRO A 187 -8.93 -13.91 -2.03
CA PRO A 187 -8.65 -14.89 -0.99
C PRO A 187 -7.93 -14.21 0.20
N PRO A 188 -8.11 -14.73 1.43
CA PRO A 188 -7.26 -14.34 2.56
C PRO A 188 -5.78 -14.38 2.15
N PRO A 189 -4.97 -13.36 2.47
CA PRO A 189 -5.16 -12.32 3.50
C PRO A 189 -5.61 -10.93 3.00
N LEU A 190 -6.15 -10.80 1.78
CA LEU A 190 -6.52 -9.46 1.24
C LEU A 190 -7.97 -9.02 1.58
N ARG A 191 -8.66 -9.80 2.41
CA ARG A 191 -9.99 -9.50 3.00
C ARG A 191 -9.94 -8.65 4.28
N ASP A 192 -8.76 -8.22 4.69
CA ASP A 192 -8.49 -7.61 6.00
C ASP A 192 -9.46 -6.49 6.40
N VAL A 193 -9.91 -5.63 5.49
CA VAL A 193 -10.80 -4.51 5.84
C VAL A 193 -12.24 -4.97 6.08
N ALA A 194 -12.74 -5.90 5.28
CA ALA A 194 -14.07 -6.49 5.41
C ALA A 194 -14.17 -7.31 6.71
N ASP A 195 -13.15 -8.11 7.01
CA ASP A 195 -13.06 -8.87 8.26
C ASP A 195 -12.90 -7.94 9.47
N THR A 196 -12.07 -6.89 9.38
CA THR A 196 -11.94 -5.89 10.46
C THR A 196 -13.26 -5.15 10.72
N ALA A 197 -14.01 -4.82 9.66
CA ALA A 197 -15.33 -4.21 9.78
C ALA A 197 -16.34 -5.18 10.43
N GLY A 198 -16.28 -6.46 10.05
CA GLY A 198 -17.05 -7.53 10.66
C GLY A 198 -16.78 -7.66 12.16
N GLU A 199 -15.51 -7.81 12.55
CA GLU A 199 -15.06 -7.89 13.95
C GLU A 199 -15.47 -6.65 14.76
N TRP A 200 -15.38 -5.46 14.17
CA TRP A 200 -15.87 -4.23 14.80
C TRP A 200 -17.39 -4.26 15.06
N LEU A 201 -18.19 -4.74 14.09
CA LEU A 201 -19.64 -4.90 14.25
C LEU A 201 -19.97 -5.93 15.34
N LEU A 202 -19.26 -7.07 15.36
CA LEU A 202 -19.41 -8.09 16.39
C LEU A 202 -19.07 -7.54 17.78
N THR A 203 -17.96 -6.83 17.90
CA THR A 203 -17.55 -6.18 19.17
C THR A 203 -18.56 -5.12 19.62
N LYS A 204 -19.09 -4.33 18.68
CA LYS A 204 -20.03 -3.24 18.98
C LYS A 204 -21.37 -3.77 19.50
N TYR A 205 -21.89 -4.84 18.89
CA TYR A 205 -23.23 -5.36 19.20
C TYR A 205 -23.22 -6.63 20.06
N GLY A 206 -22.05 -7.21 20.34
CA GLY A 206 -21.90 -8.44 21.14
C GLY A 206 -22.36 -9.70 20.42
N GLY A 207 -22.24 -9.75 19.08
CA GLY A 207 -22.66 -10.89 18.26
C GLY A 207 -21.61 -11.98 18.11
N GLU A 208 -22.03 -13.12 17.55
CA GLU A 208 -21.16 -14.25 17.21
C GLU A 208 -20.89 -14.34 15.71
N SER A 209 -21.78 -13.82 14.87
CA SER A 209 -21.53 -13.71 13.43
C SER A 209 -22.24 -12.50 12.82
N VAL A 210 -21.70 -12.00 11.73
CA VAL A 210 -22.26 -10.86 10.99
C VAL A 210 -22.28 -11.20 9.51
N ARG A 211 -23.46 -11.00 8.91
CA ARG A 211 -23.62 -11.01 7.46
C ARG A 211 -23.51 -9.58 6.97
N MET A 212 -22.69 -9.36 5.96
CA MET A 212 -22.50 -8.07 5.31
C MET A 212 -22.85 -8.23 3.83
N THR A 213 -23.76 -7.38 3.35
CA THR A 213 -24.23 -7.38 1.96
C THR A 213 -23.80 -6.07 1.32
N LEU A 214 -22.92 -6.16 0.32
CA LEU A 214 -22.41 -5.03 -0.44
C LEU A 214 -23.44 -4.62 -1.50
N ARG A 215 -23.75 -3.32 -1.54
CA ARG A 215 -24.69 -2.74 -2.50
C ARG A 215 -24.07 -1.57 -3.26
N ILE A 216 -24.39 -1.55 -4.55
CA ILE A 216 -24.11 -0.47 -5.49
C ILE A 216 -25.31 0.47 -5.47
N HIS A 217 -25.05 1.78 -5.37
CA HIS A 217 -26.09 2.79 -5.56
C HIS A 217 -25.89 3.49 -6.89
N HIS A 218 -26.73 3.14 -7.87
CA HIS A 218 -26.65 3.71 -9.22
C HIS A 218 -27.14 5.14 -9.25
N LEU A 219 -26.42 5.98 -9.99
CA LEU A 219 -26.84 7.35 -10.25
C LEU A 219 -28.10 7.36 -11.12
N LEU A 220 -29.04 8.23 -10.75
CA LEU A 220 -30.23 8.46 -11.57
C LEU A 220 -29.85 8.99 -12.95
N THR A 221 -30.49 8.45 -13.97
CA THR A 221 -30.41 9.01 -15.33
C THR A 221 -31.13 10.36 -15.38
N PRO A 222 -30.76 11.28 -16.29
CA PRO A 222 -31.45 12.55 -16.47
C PRO A 222 -32.96 12.40 -16.74
N LYS A 223 -33.38 11.26 -17.32
CA LYS A 223 -34.79 10.95 -17.53
C LYS A 223 -35.49 10.66 -16.19
N GLN A 224 -34.95 9.75 -15.38
CA GLN A 224 -35.51 9.42 -14.07
C GLN A 224 -35.62 10.64 -13.15
N VAL A 225 -34.62 11.53 -13.17
CA VAL A 225 -34.67 12.80 -12.43
C VAL A 225 -35.83 13.68 -12.91
N ARG A 226 -36.01 13.82 -14.24
CA ARG A 226 -37.13 14.59 -14.82
C ARG A 226 -38.50 13.97 -14.50
N ASP A 227 -38.55 12.65 -14.41
CA ASP A 227 -39.76 11.90 -14.06
C ASP A 227 -40.06 11.97 -12.54
N GLY A 228 -39.21 12.65 -11.75
CA GLY A 228 -39.40 12.89 -10.32
C GLY A 228 -39.00 11.73 -9.42
N MET A 229 -38.20 10.79 -9.92
CA MET A 229 -37.69 9.66 -9.13
C MET A 229 -36.83 10.17 -7.96
N ALA A 230 -37.04 9.60 -6.78
CA ALA A 230 -36.25 9.92 -5.60
C ALA A 230 -34.82 9.38 -5.76
N THR A 231 -33.84 10.11 -5.22
CA THR A 231 -32.42 9.72 -5.29
C THR A 231 -32.10 8.46 -4.50
N ASP A 232 -32.91 8.11 -3.51
CA ASP A 232 -32.79 6.94 -2.64
C ASP A 232 -33.82 5.84 -2.97
N ASP A 233 -34.40 5.88 -4.17
CA ASP A 233 -35.37 4.87 -4.61
C ASP A 233 -34.74 3.46 -4.54
N PRO A 234 -35.39 2.45 -3.92
CA PRO A 234 -34.84 1.10 -3.79
C PRO A 234 -34.43 0.46 -5.11
N SER A 235 -35.05 0.83 -6.23
CA SER A 235 -34.71 0.33 -7.57
C SER A 235 -33.35 0.80 -8.09
N THR A 236 -32.75 1.80 -7.43
CA THR A 236 -31.39 2.29 -7.75
C THR A 236 -30.29 1.49 -7.05
N TYR A 237 -30.64 0.54 -6.17
CA TYR A 237 -29.68 -0.30 -5.48
C TYR A 237 -29.56 -1.67 -6.14
N GLU A 238 -28.32 -2.11 -6.34
CA GLU A 238 -27.97 -3.44 -6.84
C GLU A 238 -27.11 -4.17 -5.80
N GLU A 239 -27.42 -5.43 -5.52
CA GLU A 239 -26.57 -6.27 -4.68
C GLU A 239 -25.37 -6.78 -5.47
N PHE A 240 -24.17 -6.44 -5.01
CA PHE A 240 -22.92 -6.83 -5.65
C PHE A 240 -22.34 -8.12 -5.07
N GLY A 241 -22.57 -8.36 -3.78
CA GLY A 241 -22.10 -9.56 -3.11
C GLY A 241 -22.44 -9.58 -1.63
N SER A 242 -22.20 -10.72 -0.98
CA SER A 242 -22.33 -10.84 0.47
C SER A 242 -21.25 -11.75 1.04
N PHE A 243 -20.89 -11.50 2.29
CA PHE A 243 -19.98 -12.35 3.04
C PHE A 243 -20.44 -12.47 4.50
N VAL A 244 -19.98 -13.51 5.17
CA VAL A 244 -20.27 -13.76 6.58
C VAL A 244 -18.93 -13.83 7.31
N HIS A 245 -18.82 -13.04 8.38
CA HIS A 245 -17.69 -13.06 9.29
C HIS A 245 -18.15 -13.61 10.64
N ARG A 246 -17.43 -14.59 11.20
CA ARG A 246 -17.72 -15.15 12.52
C ARG A 246 -16.65 -14.76 13.52
N LYS A 247 -17.05 -14.65 14.78
CA LYS A 247 -16.15 -14.35 15.88
C LYS A 247 -15.08 -15.44 15.99
N GLY A 248 -13.83 -15.02 16.05
CA GLY A 248 -12.70 -15.95 16.10
C GLY A 248 -12.32 -16.54 14.74
N ASP A 249 -12.94 -16.11 13.64
CA ASP A 249 -12.33 -16.21 12.32
C ASP A 249 -11.07 -15.35 12.35
N VAL A 250 -9.94 -15.96 12.72
CA VAL A 250 -8.63 -15.31 12.63
C VAL A 250 -8.35 -15.17 11.13
N PRO A 251 -8.09 -13.97 10.60
CA PRO A 251 -7.50 -13.84 9.28
C PRO A 251 -6.20 -14.64 9.34
N GLU A 252 -6.13 -15.80 8.68
CA GLU A 252 -4.95 -16.67 8.75
C GLU A 252 -3.70 -15.80 8.60
N PRO A 253 -2.82 -15.72 9.62
CA PRO A 253 -1.64 -14.89 9.53
C PRO A 253 -0.69 -15.54 8.54
N ASN A 254 -0.79 -15.09 7.29
CA ASN A 254 0.21 -15.22 6.24
C ASN A 254 0.96 -16.57 6.25
N ALA A 255 0.29 -17.67 5.90
CA ALA A 255 0.98 -18.95 5.61
C ALA A 255 2.01 -18.82 4.45
N ALA A 256 2.01 -17.71 3.73
CA ALA A 256 3.04 -17.36 2.74
C ALA A 256 4.31 -16.72 3.34
N ALA A 257 4.32 -16.35 4.63
CA ALA A 257 5.54 -15.84 5.29
C ALA A 257 6.49 -16.96 5.75
N GLU A 258 6.01 -18.19 5.93
CA GLU A 258 6.83 -19.33 6.37
C GLU A 258 7.41 -20.20 5.26
N THR A 259 7.14 -19.89 3.99
CA THR A 259 7.69 -20.64 2.84
C THR A 259 8.57 -19.80 1.92
N ILE A 260 9.39 -18.92 2.49
CA ILE A 260 10.64 -18.53 1.82
C ILE A 260 11.64 -19.65 2.13
N PRO A 261 11.89 -20.62 1.25
CA PRO A 261 12.99 -21.55 1.47
C PRO A 261 14.28 -20.71 1.61
N PRO A 262 15.19 -21.07 2.54
CA PRO A 262 16.47 -20.38 2.64
C PRO A 262 17.13 -20.39 1.26
N PRO A 263 17.85 -19.32 0.87
CA PRO A 263 18.48 -19.22 -0.43
C PRO A 263 19.47 -20.38 -0.56
N ASN A 264 19.05 -21.46 -1.22
CA ASN A 264 19.87 -22.65 -1.34
C ASN A 264 20.90 -22.36 -2.43
N THR A 265 22.10 -22.06 -1.97
CA THR A 265 23.36 -22.13 -2.70
C THR A 265 23.52 -23.52 -3.33
N ALA A 266 23.15 -23.66 -4.59
CA ALA A 266 23.78 -24.56 -5.56
C ALA A 266 23.10 -24.40 -6.92
N ILE A 267 23.80 -23.83 -7.89
CA ILE A 267 23.48 -24.02 -9.31
C ILE A 267 24.07 -25.38 -9.70
N PRO A 268 23.27 -26.41 -10.01
CA PRO A 268 23.79 -27.63 -10.57
C PRO A 268 24.05 -27.40 -12.06
N GLY A 269 25.30 -27.53 -12.51
CA GLY A 269 25.60 -27.59 -13.95
C GLY A 269 26.85 -26.87 -14.45
N VAL A 270 27.69 -26.30 -13.59
CA VAL A 270 28.98 -25.75 -14.03
C VAL A 270 30.11 -26.55 -13.38
N SER A 271 30.64 -27.51 -14.15
CA SER A 271 31.92 -28.17 -13.87
C SER A 271 33.07 -27.32 -14.42
N PRO A 272 34.28 -27.42 -13.82
CA PRO A 272 35.36 -26.43 -13.94
C PRO A 272 35.97 -26.26 -15.34
#